data_AF-A0AAU0LFM5-F1
#
_entry.id   AF-A0AAU0LFM5-F1
#
_cell.length_a   1.000
_cell.length_b   1.000
_cell.length_c   1.000
_cell.angle_alpha   90.00
_cell.angle_beta   90.00
_cell.angle_gamma   90.00
#
_symmetry.space_group_name_H-M   'P 1'
#
loop_
_entity.id
_entity.type
_entity.pdbx_description
1 polymer ?
#
loop_
_entity_poly.entity_id
_entity_poly.type
_entity_poly.pdbx_seq_one_letter_code
_entity_poly.pdbx_strand_id
1 'polypeptide(L)'
;MAGFADMIGKWASETEARTQAVYRRSVELLAEEMAKTKPQGGRVPFESGNLARSLVASTQGMPKTSTTPTAGATVGVVIATLKLNQPIWLGYQAIYARRQNYGFVGADKLGRVFNQAGSHFLEGAIDAWPQIVAQAAKETQDSVEARK
;
A
#
# COMPACT_ATOMS: atom_id res chain seq x y z
N MET A 1 43.28 -8.94 11.30
CA MET A 1 42.56 -8.34 10.17
C MET A 1 41.43 -9.28 9.79
N ALA A 2 40.20 -8.78 9.63
CA ALA A 2 39.13 -9.60 9.07
C ALA A 2 39.52 -10.03 7.66
N GLY A 3 39.34 -11.30 7.32
CA GLY A 3 39.69 -11.83 6.00
C GLY A 3 38.74 -11.31 4.93
N PHE A 4 39.12 -11.44 3.66
CA PHE A 4 38.22 -11.12 2.55
C PHE A 4 36.86 -11.84 2.65
N ALA A 5 36.86 -13.09 3.12
CA ALA A 5 35.64 -13.87 3.34
C ALA A 5 34.67 -13.21 4.35
N ASP A 6 35.19 -12.68 5.47
CA ASP A 6 34.38 -12.00 6.48
C ASP A 6 33.75 -10.72 5.92
N MET A 7 34.50 -9.99 5.10
CA MET A 7 34.04 -8.76 4.45
C MET A 7 32.90 -9.03 3.46
N ILE A 8 33.05 -10.05 2.61
CA ILE A 8 32.03 -10.45 1.66
C ILE A 8 30.79 -10.99 2.38
N GLY A 9 30.96 -11.79 3.43
CA GLY A 9 29.85 -12.29 4.25
C GLY A 9 29.05 -11.15 4.89
N LYS A 10 29.72 -10.15 5.45
CA LYS A 10 29.08 -8.95 5.99
C LYS A 10 28.33 -8.17 4.92
N TRP A 11 28.94 -7.96 3.76
CA TRP A 11 28.29 -7.26 2.65
C TRP A 11 27.02 -7.98 2.16
N ALA A 12 27.07 -9.31 2.03
CA ALA A 12 25.91 -10.11 1.64
C ALA A 12 24.75 -9.96 2.63
N SER A 13 25.03 -10.07 3.94
CA SER A 13 24.03 -9.91 5.00
C SER A 13 23.43 -8.48 5.03
N GLU A 14 24.26 -7.46 4.89
CA GLU A 14 23.79 -6.07 4.81
C GLU A 14 22.92 -5.82 3.57
N THR A 15 23.27 -6.46 2.45
CA THR A 15 22.52 -6.34 1.19
C THR A 15 21.14 -6.97 1.34
N GLU A 16 21.05 -8.18 1.89
CA GLU A 16 19.77 -8.84 2.18
C GLU A 16 18.88 -8.00 3.09
N ALA A 17 19.43 -7.48 4.20
CA ALA A 17 18.70 -6.63 5.13
C ALA A 17 18.19 -5.33 4.46
N ARG A 18 19.02 -4.69 3.61
CA ARG A 18 18.64 -3.47 2.88
C ARG A 18 17.56 -3.76 1.83
N THR A 19 17.67 -4.85 1.07
CA THR A 19 16.66 -5.24 0.09
C THR A 19 15.31 -5.51 0.78
N GLN A 20 15.31 -6.16 1.94
CA GLN A 20 14.10 -6.38 2.72
C GLN A 20 13.51 -5.07 3.25
N ALA A 21 14.34 -4.11 3.67
CA ALA A 21 13.88 -2.78 4.09
C ALA A 21 13.22 -2.02 2.93
N VAL A 22 13.84 -2.00 1.75
CA VAL A 22 13.26 -1.38 0.54
C VAL A 22 11.92 -2.03 0.18
N TYR A 23 11.82 -3.36 0.25
CA TYR A 23 10.57 -4.06 -0.04
C TYR A 23 9.44 -3.63 0.89
N ARG A 24 9.69 -3.64 2.21
CA ARG A 24 8.71 -3.21 3.22
C ARG A 24 8.31 -1.75 3.06
N ARG A 25 9.28 -0.88 2.83
CA ARG A 25 9.04 0.55 2.64
C ARG A 25 8.24 0.84 1.36
N SER A 26 8.50 0.10 0.28
CA SER A 26 7.73 0.21 -0.96
C SER A 26 6.26 -0.14 -0.73
N VAL A 27 5.98 -1.21 0.02
CA VAL A 27 4.62 -1.64 0.36
C VAL A 27 3.93 -0.63 1.29
N GLU A 28 4.66 -0.04 2.24
CA GLU A 28 4.15 1.01 3.12
C GLU A 28 3.73 2.25 2.33
N LEU A 29 4.62 2.76 1.47
CA LEU A 29 4.33 3.91 0.60
C LEU A 29 3.17 3.63 -0.36
N LEU A 30 3.07 2.40 -0.89
CA LEU A 30 1.92 2.00 -1.70
C LEU A 30 0.61 2.05 -0.90
N ALA A 31 0.62 1.54 0.34
CA ALA A 31 -0.55 1.60 1.19
C ALA A 31 -0.92 3.04 1.58
N GLU A 32 0.08 3.91 1.81
CA GLU A 32 -0.12 5.34 2.03
C GLU A 32 -0.79 6.00 0.81
N GLU A 33 -0.31 5.76 -0.41
CA GLU A 33 -0.90 6.29 -1.64
C GLU A 33 -2.34 5.78 -1.85
N MET A 34 -2.57 4.48 -1.58
CA MET A 34 -3.90 3.88 -1.59
C MET A 34 -4.83 4.42 -0.50
N ALA A 35 -4.33 4.96 0.60
CA ALA A 35 -5.13 5.59 1.64
C ALA A 35 -5.26 7.11 1.44
N LYS A 36 -4.46 7.71 0.56
CA LYS A 36 -4.34 9.17 0.41
C LYS A 36 -5.62 9.76 -0.17
N THR A 37 -6.24 10.61 0.62
CA THR A 37 -7.53 11.22 0.30
C THR A 37 -7.38 12.42 -0.64
N LYS A 38 -8.42 12.75 -1.41
CA LYS A 38 -8.43 13.93 -2.29
C LYS A 38 -8.02 15.24 -1.59
N PRO A 39 -8.51 15.55 -0.37
CA PRO A 39 -8.05 16.73 0.36
C PRO A 39 -6.55 16.73 0.70
N GLN A 40 -5.92 15.56 0.76
CA GLN A 40 -4.49 15.38 1.00
C GLN A 40 -3.68 15.28 -0.31
N GLY A 41 -4.30 15.57 -1.46
CA GLY A 41 -3.67 15.47 -2.78
C GLY A 41 -3.62 14.05 -3.36
N GLY A 42 -4.36 13.10 -2.79
CA GLY A 42 -4.52 11.74 -3.33
C GLY A 42 -5.77 11.60 -4.20
N ARG A 43 -6.17 10.35 -4.45
CA ARG A 43 -7.32 10.02 -5.33
C ARG A 43 -8.53 9.50 -4.57
N VAL A 44 -8.37 9.08 -3.32
CA VAL A 44 -9.46 8.46 -2.55
C VAL A 44 -10.51 9.51 -2.15
N PRO A 45 -11.80 9.31 -2.48
CA PRO A 45 -12.87 10.19 -2.02
C PRO A 45 -12.94 10.29 -0.49
N PHE A 46 -13.19 11.49 0.01
CA PHE A 46 -13.30 11.77 1.45
C PHE A 46 -14.70 12.28 1.78
N GLU A 47 -15.57 11.38 2.23
CA GLU A 47 -16.84 11.75 2.87
C GLU A 47 -16.71 11.65 4.38
N SER A 48 -16.55 10.43 4.91
CA SER A 48 -16.31 10.14 6.33
C SER A 48 -14.89 9.67 6.65
N GLY A 49 -14.06 9.52 5.61
CA GLY A 49 -12.74 8.87 5.70
C GLY A 49 -12.79 7.35 5.87
N ASN A 50 -13.97 6.74 5.97
CA ASN A 50 -14.10 5.28 6.13
C ASN A 50 -13.49 4.50 4.96
N LEU A 51 -13.61 4.99 3.73
CA LEU A 51 -13.02 4.33 2.55
C LEU A 51 -11.50 4.19 2.70
N ALA A 52 -10.80 5.30 2.96
CA ALA A 52 -9.36 5.31 3.20
C ALA A 52 -8.97 4.41 4.39
N ARG A 53 -9.70 4.50 5.50
CA ARG A 53 -9.46 3.68 6.69
C ARG A 53 -9.84 2.21 6.54
N SER A 54 -10.54 1.82 5.47
CA SER A 54 -10.92 0.42 5.23
C SER A 54 -9.84 -0.39 4.52
N LEU A 55 -8.70 0.22 4.18
CA LEU A 55 -7.56 -0.46 3.62
C LEU A 55 -6.94 -1.39 4.66
N VAL A 56 -6.78 -2.65 4.28
CA VAL A 56 -6.17 -3.69 5.11
C VAL A 56 -5.15 -4.47 4.29
N ALA A 57 -4.14 -5.00 4.98
CA ALA A 57 -3.15 -5.89 4.38
C ALA A 57 -3.37 -7.33 4.84
N SER A 58 -2.95 -8.28 4.01
CA SER A 58 -2.98 -9.71 4.30
C SER A 58 -1.83 -10.40 3.57
N THR A 59 -1.33 -11.50 4.13
CA THR A 59 -0.38 -12.42 3.49
C THR A 59 -0.98 -13.80 3.21
N GLN A 60 -2.28 -13.96 3.45
CA GLN A 60 -3.01 -15.23 3.25
C GLN A 60 -3.93 -15.18 2.02
N GLY A 61 -4.19 -13.98 1.48
CA GLY A 61 -5.12 -13.78 0.37
C GLY A 61 -5.78 -12.42 0.39
N MET A 62 -6.52 -12.10 -0.68
CA MET A 62 -7.22 -10.82 -0.86
C MET A 62 -8.22 -10.58 0.28
N PRO A 63 -8.12 -9.43 0.99
CA PRO A 63 -9.11 -9.07 2.00
C PRO A 63 -10.53 -9.01 1.44
N LYS A 64 -11.49 -9.57 2.18
CA LYS A 64 -12.91 -9.54 1.81
C LYS A 64 -13.55 -8.21 2.19
N THR A 65 -14.54 -7.78 1.40
CA THR A 65 -15.40 -6.65 1.75
C THR A 65 -16.31 -6.99 2.93
N SER A 66 -16.59 -6.02 3.78
CA SER A 66 -17.48 -6.14 4.95
C SER A 66 -18.45 -4.96 5.02
N THR A 67 -19.68 -5.22 5.45
CA THR A 67 -20.68 -4.18 5.79
C THR A 67 -20.37 -3.49 7.12
N THR A 68 -19.51 -4.09 7.94
CA THR A 68 -18.94 -3.53 9.18
C THR A 68 -17.42 -3.48 9.00
N PRO A 69 -16.89 -2.45 8.33
CA PRO A 69 -15.45 -2.35 8.05
C PRO A 69 -14.67 -2.34 9.36
N THR A 70 -13.67 -3.21 9.46
CA THR A 70 -12.71 -3.13 10.57
C THR A 70 -11.73 -2.02 10.21
N ALA A 71 -11.47 -1.08 11.12
CA ALA A 71 -10.51 0.00 10.87
C ALA A 71 -9.14 -0.61 10.47
N GLY A 72 -8.45 0.04 9.51
CA GLY A 72 -7.23 -0.36 8.80
C GLY A 72 -5.95 -0.58 9.63
N ALA A 73 -6.11 -0.99 10.89
CA ALA A 73 -5.08 -1.26 11.86
C ALA A 73 -4.15 -2.44 11.51
N THR A 74 -4.41 -3.18 10.43
CA THR A 74 -3.60 -4.36 10.07
C THR A 74 -2.44 -4.05 9.11
N VAL A 75 -2.46 -2.93 8.38
CA VAL A 75 -1.47 -2.68 7.32
C VAL A 75 -0.03 -2.66 7.88
N GLY A 76 0.25 -1.78 8.85
CA GLY A 76 1.59 -1.67 9.45
C GLY A 76 2.06 -2.96 10.13
N VAL A 77 1.16 -3.67 10.81
CA VAL A 77 1.47 -4.93 11.50
C VAL A 77 1.88 -6.02 10.50
N VAL A 78 1.16 -6.14 9.37
CA VAL A 78 1.49 -7.11 8.32
C VAL A 78 2.81 -6.75 7.66
N ILE A 79 3.05 -5.48 7.33
CA ILE A 79 4.30 -5.00 6.72
C ILE A 79 5.52 -5.30 7.60
N ALA A 80 5.40 -5.11 8.91
CA ALA A 80 6.50 -5.39 9.85
C ALA A 80 6.96 -6.86 9.82
N THR A 81 6.05 -7.79 9.51
CA THR A 81 6.33 -9.23 9.42
C THR A 81 6.69 -9.70 8.01
N LEU A 82 6.56 -8.83 7.01
CA LEU A 82 6.69 -9.20 5.61
C LEU A 82 8.13 -9.63 5.27
N LYS A 83 8.27 -10.77 4.61
CA LYS A 83 9.57 -11.29 4.12
C LYS A 83 9.77 -10.93 2.66
N LEU A 84 11.03 -10.81 2.24
CA LEU A 84 11.36 -10.64 0.83
C LEU A 84 10.76 -11.79 0.02
N ASN A 85 10.22 -11.50 -1.16
CA ASN A 85 9.52 -12.43 -2.06
C ASN A 85 8.21 -13.04 -1.53
N GLN A 86 7.70 -12.61 -0.37
CA GLN A 86 6.39 -13.04 0.11
C GLN A 86 5.28 -12.22 -0.58
N PRO A 87 4.25 -12.85 -1.15
CA PRO A 87 3.12 -12.11 -1.70
C PRO A 87 2.37 -11.38 -0.59
N ILE A 88 1.91 -10.17 -0.89
CA ILE A 88 1.06 -9.37 -0.03
C ILE A 88 -0.16 -8.89 -0.82
N TRP A 89 -1.31 -8.85 -0.14
CA TRP A 89 -2.55 -8.34 -0.67
C TRP A 89 -2.95 -7.10 0.11
N LEU A 90 -3.16 -5.99 -0.60
CA LEU A 90 -3.76 -4.76 -0.08
C LEU A 90 -5.18 -4.65 -0.63
N GLY A 91 -6.18 -4.49 0.23
CA GLY A 91 -7.58 -4.46 -0.18
C GLY A 91 -8.45 -3.60 0.69
N TYR A 92 -9.48 -2.99 0.10
CA TYR A 92 -10.47 -2.20 0.83
C TYR A 92 -11.60 -3.09 1.31
N GLN A 93 -11.93 -3.00 2.60
CA GLN A 93 -13.09 -3.71 3.15
C GLN A 93 -14.41 -3.00 2.86
N ALA A 94 -14.42 -1.70 2.57
CA ALA A 94 -15.66 -0.99 2.27
C ALA A 94 -16.34 -1.59 1.03
N ILE A 95 -17.57 -2.10 1.18
CA ILE A 95 -18.37 -2.73 0.11
C ILE A 95 -18.51 -1.80 -1.10
N TYR A 96 -18.62 -0.50 -0.87
CA TYR A 96 -18.79 0.51 -1.91
C TYR A 96 -17.48 0.93 -2.58
N ALA A 97 -16.31 0.40 -2.16
CA ALA A 97 -15.01 0.80 -2.70
C ALA A 97 -14.91 0.58 -4.22
N ARG A 98 -15.38 -0.56 -4.73
CA ARG A 98 -15.37 -0.85 -6.17
C ARG A 98 -16.20 0.15 -6.97
N ARG A 99 -17.38 0.51 -6.46
CA ARG A 99 -18.25 1.51 -7.08
C ARG A 99 -17.59 2.90 -7.09
N GLN A 100 -16.91 3.27 -6.02
CA GLN A 100 -16.17 4.54 -5.96
C GLN A 100 -14.94 4.55 -6.87
N ASN A 101 -14.27 3.40 -7.03
CA ASN A 101 -13.08 3.29 -7.87
C ASN A 101 -13.44 3.38 -9.36
N TYR A 102 -14.37 2.54 -9.83
CA TYR A 102 -14.72 2.43 -11.25
C TYR A 102 -15.85 3.37 -11.69
N GLY A 103 -16.55 3.98 -10.74
CA GLY A 103 -17.76 4.73 -11.03
C GLY A 103 -18.97 3.82 -11.18
N PHE A 104 -20.12 4.43 -11.44
CA PHE A 104 -21.38 3.72 -11.64
C PHE A 104 -22.35 4.57 -12.45
N VAL A 105 -22.90 3.94 -13.49
CA VAL A 105 -23.99 4.48 -14.29
C VAL A 105 -25.17 3.51 -14.19
N GLY A 106 -26.30 3.97 -13.66
CA GLY A 106 -27.50 3.15 -13.54
C GLY A 106 -28.47 3.61 -12.46
N ALA A 107 -29.65 2.99 -12.43
CA ALA A 107 -30.64 3.19 -11.38
C ALA A 107 -30.33 2.27 -10.18
N ASP A 108 -30.51 2.77 -8.96
CA ASP A 108 -30.50 1.90 -7.77
C ASP A 108 -31.85 1.18 -7.57
N LYS A 109 -31.95 0.34 -6.53
CA LYS A 109 -33.19 -0.37 -6.18
C LYS A 109 -34.37 0.55 -5.85
N LEU A 110 -34.13 1.85 -5.64
CA LEU A 110 -35.14 2.88 -5.37
C LEU A 110 -35.45 3.72 -6.62
N GLY A 111 -34.91 3.37 -7.79
CA GLY A 111 -35.13 4.08 -9.05
C GLY A 111 -34.30 5.35 -9.22
N ARG A 112 -33.37 5.66 -8.29
CA ARG A 112 -32.51 6.85 -8.41
C ARG A 112 -31.43 6.58 -9.44
N VAL A 113 -31.37 7.41 -10.48
CA VAL A 113 -30.35 7.32 -11.53
C VAL A 113 -29.08 8.01 -11.07
N PHE A 114 -27.97 7.29 -11.15
CA PHE A 114 -26.64 7.79 -10.86
C PHE A 114 -25.83 7.83 -12.16
N ASN A 115 -25.08 8.91 -12.34
CA ASN A 115 -24.00 9.02 -13.31
C ASN A 115 -22.75 9.49 -12.56
N GLN A 116 -22.08 8.55 -11.90
CA GLN A 116 -20.93 8.82 -11.06
C GLN A 116 -19.66 8.35 -11.77
N ALA A 117 -18.74 9.28 -12.04
CA ALA A 117 -17.42 8.95 -12.54
C ALA A 117 -16.58 8.22 -11.47
N GLY A 118 -15.73 7.29 -11.93
CA GLY A 118 -14.77 6.61 -11.07
C GLY A 118 -13.68 7.55 -10.58
N SER A 119 -13.20 7.32 -9.36
CA SER A 119 -12.04 8.06 -8.84
C SER A 119 -10.71 7.38 -9.17
N HIS A 120 -10.73 6.15 -9.68
CA HIS A 120 -9.56 5.40 -10.19
C HIS A 120 -8.34 5.46 -9.25
N PHE A 121 -8.59 5.36 -7.93
CA PHE A 121 -7.55 5.49 -6.92
C PHE A 121 -6.67 4.24 -6.84
N LEU A 122 -7.21 3.07 -7.17
CA LEU A 122 -6.42 1.85 -7.25
C LEU A 122 -5.47 1.88 -8.46
N GLU A 123 -5.99 2.25 -9.62
CA GLU A 123 -5.20 2.36 -10.86
C GLU A 123 -4.12 3.42 -10.70
N GLY A 124 -4.44 4.58 -10.12
CA GLY A 124 -3.45 5.62 -9.86
C GLY A 124 -2.34 5.18 -8.89
N ALA A 125 -2.62 4.32 -7.93
CA ALA A 125 -1.60 3.75 -7.03
C ALA A 125 -0.74 2.70 -7.75
N ILE A 126 -1.33 1.90 -8.65
CA ILE A 126 -0.62 0.93 -9.49
C ILE A 126 0.34 1.67 -10.44
N ASP A 127 -0.13 2.74 -11.08
CA ASP A 127 0.67 3.55 -12.00
C ASP A 127 1.85 4.24 -11.29
N ALA A 128 1.69 4.56 -10.00
CA ALA A 128 2.72 5.17 -9.16
C ALA A 128 3.76 4.16 -8.63
N TRP A 129 3.55 2.86 -8.83
CA TRP A 129 4.40 1.82 -8.24
C TRP A 129 5.90 1.97 -8.57
N PRO A 130 6.32 2.22 -9.83
CA PRO A 130 7.74 2.42 -10.14
C PRO A 130 8.37 3.58 -9.36
N GLN A 131 7.65 4.69 -9.22
CA GLN A 131 8.11 5.87 -8.49
C GLN A 131 8.18 5.59 -6.98
N ILE A 132 7.19 4.87 -6.44
CA ILE A 132 7.16 4.45 -5.03
C ILE A 132 8.37 3.58 -4.68
N VAL A 133 8.70 2.59 -5.52
CA VAL A 133 9.87 1.72 -5.31
C VAL A 133 11.16 2.52 -5.38
N ALA A 134 11.28 3.45 -6.34
CA ALA A 134 12.44 4.33 -6.45
C ALA A 134 12.59 5.23 -5.21
N GLN A 135 11.49 5.77 -4.69
CA GLN A 135 11.47 6.56 -3.46
C GLN A 135 11.90 5.72 -2.25
N ALA A 136 11.33 4.52 -2.08
CA ALA A 136 11.70 3.62 -0.99
C ALA A 136 13.18 3.24 -1.00
N ALA A 137 13.74 2.99 -2.20
CA ALA A 137 15.15 2.71 -2.38
C ALA A 137 16.02 3.89 -1.93
N LYS A 138 15.67 5.11 -2.37
CA LYS A 138 16.37 6.34 -2.00
C LYS A 138 16.32 6.60 -0.49
N GLU A 139 15.14 6.54 0.13
CA GLU A 139 14.98 6.76 1.58
C GLU A 139 15.79 5.74 2.41
N THR A 140 15.89 4.49 1.93
CA THR A 140 16.70 3.47 2.59
C THR A 140 18.19 3.75 2.44
N GLN A 141 18.63 4.24 1.29
CA GLN A 141 20.02 4.67 1.06
C GLN A 141 20.40 5.84 1.97
N ASP A 142 19.60 6.90 1.99
CA ASP A 142 19.81 8.09 2.82
C ASP A 142 19.88 7.72 4.32
N SER A 143 19.02 6.79 4.76
CA SER A 143 19.02 6.28 6.14
C SER A 143 20.29 5.50 6.51
N VAL A 144 20.95 4.87 5.54
CA VAL A 144 22.23 4.19 5.75
C VAL A 144 23.37 5.21 5.78
N GLU A 145 23.33 6.23 4.94
CA GLU A 145 24.34 7.31 4.93
C GLU A 145 24.31 8.12 6.22
N ALA A 146 23.13 8.46 6.74
CA ALA A 146 22.97 9.19 8.00
C ALA A 146 23.47 8.44 9.25
N ARG A 147 23.73 7.13 9.14
CA ARG A 147 24.24 6.29 10.24
C ARG A 147 25.76 6.09 10.20
N LYS A 148 26.43 6.58 9.16
CA LYS A 148 27.89 6.57 9.03
C LYS A 148 28.50 7.80 9.71
#